data_AF-A0A812ZK23-F1
#
_entry.id   AF-A0A812ZK23-F1
#
_cell.length_a   1.000
_cell.length_b   1.000
_cell.length_c   1.000
_cell.angle_alpha   90.00
_cell.angle_beta   90.00
_cell.angle_gamma   90.00
#
_symmetry.space_group_name_H-M   'P 1'
#
loop_
_entity.id
_entity.type
_entity.pdbx_description
1 polymer ?
#
loop_
_entity_poly.entity_id
_entity_poly.type
_entity_poly.pdbx_seq_one_letter_code
_entity_poly.pdbx_strand_id
1 'polypeptide(L)'
;LVGLEFSAEIVRIEPGSSCCMLLLTDGANDLTAAQISEAVAEHQGRPKAVATQLAAACQKQGSSKEGSESPSLGILTAFFSLKAPEEAPQPAENEDTKKRKAPEKEVAVVVGPQPGGGMPNRIRVAHILMKWESLTAHDSNARRAARKGRTQADAEKELLKLLQVLNAMPHGTPAEGKKLSAKFAELCKAHSDCNSANSGHMADLGWIVPGQSDKDFEAAAFDLPVGAISDIVISQRGAHLIHRLA
;
A
#
# COMPACT_ATOMS: atom_id res chain seq x y z
N LEU A 1 -4.86 25.09 -36.41
CA LEU A 1 -4.43 23.98 -35.53
C LEU A 1 -2.91 23.93 -35.59
N VAL A 2 -2.25 24.78 -34.82
CA VAL A 2 -0.79 24.91 -34.75
C VAL A 2 -0.34 24.22 -33.47
N GLY A 3 0.61 23.29 -33.58
CA GLY A 3 1.51 22.95 -32.47
C GLY A 3 1.10 21.83 -31.51
N LEU A 4 0.64 20.68 -31.99
CA LEU A 4 0.78 19.45 -31.20
C LEU A 4 2.08 18.76 -31.63
N GLU A 5 3.17 19.03 -30.90
CA GLU A 5 4.33 18.14 -30.93
C GLU A 5 3.95 16.86 -30.19
N PHE A 6 3.83 15.76 -30.92
CA PHE A 6 3.64 14.44 -30.34
C PHE A 6 4.95 13.68 -30.43
N SER A 7 5.44 13.20 -29.29
CA SER A 7 6.52 12.22 -29.21
C SER A 7 5.90 10.86 -28.91
N ALA A 8 6.20 9.86 -29.74
CA ALA A 8 5.91 8.46 -29.46
C ALA A 8 7.22 7.75 -29.14
N GLU A 9 7.31 7.21 -27.93
CA GLU A 9 8.39 6.33 -27.52
C GLU A 9 7.83 4.93 -27.26
N ILE A 10 8.51 3.91 -27.79
CA ILE A 10 8.12 2.52 -27.60
C ILE A 10 9.09 1.89 -26.62
N VAL A 11 8.62 1.64 -25.40
CA VAL A 11 9.37 0.89 -24.39
C VAL A 11 8.92 -0.57 -24.46
N ARG A 12 9.84 -1.47 -24.79
CA ARG A 12 9.60 -2.92 -24.70
C ARG A 12 9.87 -3.37 -23.26
N ILE A 13 8.87 -3.98 -22.64
CA ILE A 13 9.00 -4.57 -21.31
C ILE A 13 9.09 -6.09 -21.48
N GLU A 14 10.09 -6.70 -20.85
CA GLU A 14 10.31 -8.14 -20.97
C GLU A 14 9.19 -8.94 -20.28
N PRO A 15 8.74 -10.06 -20.87
CA PRO A 15 7.82 -10.95 -20.19
C PRO A 15 8.42 -11.48 -18.89
N GLY A 16 7.63 -11.50 -17.83
CA GLY A 16 8.08 -11.87 -16.48
C GLY A 16 8.59 -10.69 -15.64
N SER A 17 8.73 -9.49 -16.22
CA SER A 17 9.12 -8.30 -15.45
C SER A 17 7.98 -7.70 -14.64
N SER A 18 8.32 -7.15 -13.48
CA SER A 18 7.49 -6.21 -12.72
C SER A 18 7.95 -4.78 -12.98
N CYS A 19 7.01 -3.89 -13.22
CA CYS A 19 7.30 -2.49 -13.54
C CYS A 19 6.37 -1.54 -12.80
N CYS A 20 6.90 -0.34 -12.56
CA CYS A 20 6.20 0.79 -11.97
C CYS A 20 6.06 1.87 -13.04
N MET A 21 4.83 2.29 -13.31
CA MET A 21 4.54 3.43 -14.19
C MET A 21 4.09 4.61 -13.34
N LEU A 22 4.65 5.78 -13.64
CA LEU A 22 4.26 7.04 -13.03
C LEU A 22 3.73 8.00 -14.11
N LEU A 23 2.60 8.65 -13.83
CA LEU A 23 2.14 9.82 -14.59
C LEU A 23 2.19 11.03 -13.67
N LEU A 24 2.91 12.06 -14.10
CA LEU A 24 3.21 13.25 -13.34
C LEU A 24 2.56 14.46 -14.04
N THR A 25 1.96 15.36 -13.25
CA THR A 25 1.56 16.69 -13.75
C THR A 25 2.73 17.67 -13.65
N ASP A 26 2.59 18.86 -14.24
CA ASP A 26 3.67 19.86 -14.25
C ASP A 26 4.18 20.26 -12.86
N GLY A 27 3.33 20.18 -11.84
CA GLY A 27 3.73 20.43 -10.45
C GLY A 27 4.71 19.41 -9.86
N ALA A 28 4.99 18.31 -10.57
CA ALA A 28 5.94 17.27 -10.18
C ALA A 28 7.20 17.23 -11.07
N ASN A 29 7.39 18.21 -11.98
CA ASN A 29 8.52 18.23 -12.92
C ASN A 29 9.89 18.36 -12.25
N ASP A 30 9.96 18.87 -11.01
CA ASP A 30 11.21 19.01 -10.26
C ASP A 30 11.66 17.71 -9.57
N LEU A 31 10.89 16.61 -9.70
CA LEU A 31 11.28 15.31 -9.16
C LEU A 31 12.49 14.74 -9.91
N THR A 32 13.55 14.46 -9.16
CA THR A 32 14.75 13.80 -9.70
C THR A 32 14.54 12.29 -9.86
N ALA A 33 15.27 11.68 -10.80
CA ALA A 33 15.28 10.22 -10.95
C ALA A 33 15.69 9.48 -9.66
N ALA A 34 16.56 10.10 -8.84
CA ALA A 34 16.96 9.55 -7.54
C ALA A 34 15.79 9.50 -6.56
N GLN A 35 15.01 10.59 -6.44
CA GLN A 35 13.82 10.61 -5.57
C GLN A 35 12.75 9.61 -6.02
N ILE A 36 12.54 9.49 -7.34
CA ILE A 36 11.58 8.52 -7.91
C ILE A 36 12.03 7.09 -7.61
N SER A 37 13.30 6.76 -7.88
CA SER A 37 13.81 5.40 -7.66
C SER A 37 13.83 5.02 -6.18
N GLU A 38 14.19 5.94 -5.28
CA GLU A 38 14.14 5.74 -3.84
C GLU A 38 12.72 5.42 -3.36
N ALA A 39 11.72 6.23 -3.75
CA ALA A 39 10.33 6.02 -3.35
C ALA A 39 9.78 4.68 -3.88
N VAL A 40 10.07 4.34 -5.14
CA VAL A 40 9.65 3.06 -5.74
C VAL A 40 10.30 1.87 -5.03
N ALA A 41 11.59 1.97 -4.68
CA ALA A 41 12.30 0.90 -3.98
C ALA A 41 11.79 0.70 -2.55
N GLU A 42 11.52 1.79 -1.82
CA GLU A 42 11.05 1.75 -0.43
C GLU A 42 9.61 1.20 -0.31
N HIS A 43 8.80 1.39 -1.36
CA HIS A 43 7.37 1.10 -1.36
C HIS A 43 6.96 0.19 -2.52
N GLN A 44 7.76 -0.85 -2.80
CA GLN A 44 7.41 -1.83 -3.82
C GLN A 44 6.02 -2.45 -3.58
N GLY A 45 5.22 -2.49 -4.65
CA GLY A 45 3.84 -2.99 -4.60
C GLY A 45 2.84 -2.06 -3.91
N ARG A 46 3.26 -0.85 -3.48
CA ARG A 46 2.42 0.10 -2.75
C ARG A 46 2.31 1.43 -3.50
N PRO A 47 1.51 1.49 -4.59
CA PRO A 47 1.42 2.66 -5.45
C PRO A 47 1.00 3.95 -4.72
N LYS A 48 0.10 3.86 -3.72
CA LYS A 48 -0.36 5.02 -2.97
C LYS A 48 0.75 5.57 -2.09
N ALA A 49 1.50 4.72 -1.39
CA ALA A 49 2.67 5.13 -0.61
C ALA A 49 3.72 5.84 -1.47
N VAL A 50 4.06 5.29 -2.66
CA VAL A 50 4.97 5.94 -3.62
C VAL A 50 4.45 7.33 -4.00
N ALA A 51 3.19 7.44 -4.44
CA ALA A 51 2.60 8.71 -4.84
C ALA A 51 2.59 9.73 -3.69
N THR A 52 2.27 9.30 -2.47
CA THR A 52 2.26 10.15 -1.28
C THR A 52 3.67 10.64 -0.92
N GLN A 53 4.70 9.77 -1.00
CA GLN A 53 6.09 10.14 -0.74
C GLN A 53 6.60 11.18 -1.74
N LEU A 54 6.36 10.96 -3.03
CA LEU A 54 6.77 11.88 -4.08
C LEU A 54 6.02 13.22 -3.99
N ALA A 55 4.71 13.19 -3.74
CA ALA A 55 3.93 14.42 -3.55
C ALA A 55 4.43 15.23 -2.33
N ALA A 56 4.82 14.55 -1.24
CA ALA A 56 5.41 15.20 -0.09
C ALA A 56 6.80 15.81 -0.39
N ALA A 57 7.58 15.18 -1.27
CA ALA A 57 8.87 15.72 -1.72
C ALA A 57 8.69 17.02 -2.53
N CYS A 58 7.74 17.05 -3.48
CA CYS A 58 7.42 18.26 -4.25
C CYS A 58 6.99 19.43 -3.35
N GLN A 59 6.14 19.17 -2.36
CA GLN A 59 5.64 20.21 -1.45
C GLN A 59 6.74 20.82 -0.57
N LYS A 60 7.77 20.05 -0.19
CA LYS A 60 8.92 20.58 0.56
C LYS A 60 9.79 21.50 -0.31
N GLN A 61 9.88 21.25 -1.61
CA GLN A 61 10.66 22.06 -2.54
C GLN A 61 9.93 23.37 -2.91
N GLY A 62 8.60 23.33 -3.00
CA GLY A 62 7.75 24.47 -3.41
C GLY A 62 7.51 25.56 -2.36
N SER A 63 7.95 25.41 -1.11
CA SER A 63 7.69 26.42 -0.05
C SER A 63 8.54 27.70 -0.16
N SER A 64 9.16 27.96 -1.31
CA SER A 64 10.14 29.04 -1.52
C SER A 64 9.73 30.09 -2.57
N LYS A 65 8.56 29.97 -3.21
CA LYS A 65 8.10 30.93 -4.22
C LYS A 65 6.73 31.51 -3.85
N GLU A 66 6.72 32.58 -3.08
CA GLU A 66 5.55 33.44 -2.91
C GLU A 66 5.24 34.17 -4.23
N GLY A 67 4.01 34.05 -4.75
CA GLY A 67 3.46 34.95 -5.77
C GLY A 67 3.10 34.37 -7.15
N SER A 68 3.30 33.07 -7.41
CA SER A 68 2.81 32.40 -8.62
C SER A 68 1.68 31.43 -8.27
N GLU A 69 0.67 31.28 -9.13
CA GLU A 69 -0.21 30.12 -9.08
C GLU A 69 0.66 28.87 -9.11
N SER A 70 0.65 28.09 -8.03
CA SER A 70 1.39 26.84 -7.98
C SER A 70 0.71 25.87 -8.96
N PRO A 71 1.45 25.27 -9.91
CA PRO A 71 0.88 24.28 -10.82
C PRO A 71 0.25 23.14 -10.02
N SER A 72 -0.86 22.59 -10.51
CA SER A 72 -1.55 21.48 -9.86
C SER A 72 -0.61 20.27 -9.75
N LEU A 73 -0.49 19.71 -8.54
CA LEU A 73 0.33 18.53 -8.27
C LEU A 73 -0.55 17.27 -8.31
N GLY A 74 -0.26 16.38 -9.25
CA GLY A 74 -0.89 15.08 -9.42
C GLY A 74 0.16 14.03 -9.76
N ILE A 75 0.10 12.91 -9.05
CA ILE A 75 0.98 11.76 -9.26
C ILE A 75 0.10 10.52 -9.29
N LEU A 76 0.04 9.84 -10.43
CA LEU A 76 -0.56 8.52 -10.55
C LEU A 76 0.58 7.50 -10.55
N THR A 77 0.49 6.48 -9.70
CA THR A 77 1.44 5.36 -9.67
C THR A 77 0.69 4.06 -9.90
N ALA A 78 1.24 3.18 -10.74
CA ALA A 78 0.71 1.85 -10.97
C ALA A 78 1.84 0.82 -11.00
N PHE A 79 1.67 -0.28 -10.28
CA PHE A 79 2.52 -1.46 -10.38
C PHE A 79 1.82 -2.53 -11.20
N PHE A 80 2.53 -3.15 -12.13
CA PHE A 80 2.03 -4.27 -12.91
C PHE A 80 3.13 -5.27 -13.16
N SER A 81 2.73 -6.54 -13.31
CA SER A 81 3.63 -7.63 -13.66
C SER A 81 3.16 -8.26 -14.96
N LEU A 82 4.06 -8.35 -15.93
CA LEU A 82 3.76 -9.00 -17.20
C LEU A 82 3.97 -10.50 -17.03
N LYS A 83 2.92 -11.29 -17.22
CA LYS A 83 3.04 -12.74 -17.18
C LYS A 83 3.94 -13.21 -18.33
N ALA A 84 4.85 -14.14 -18.02
CA ALA A 84 5.56 -14.86 -19.07
C ALA A 84 4.54 -15.64 -19.93
N PRO A 85 4.83 -15.87 -21.23
CA PRO A 85 4.01 -16.76 -22.04
C PRO A 85 3.89 -18.10 -21.33
N GLU A 86 2.66 -18.59 -21.16
CA GLU A 86 2.43 -19.92 -20.60
C GLU A 86 3.04 -20.94 -21.57
N GLU A 87 4.11 -21.60 -21.14
CA GLU A 87 4.76 -22.64 -21.91
C GLU A 87 3.72 -23.75 -22.12
N ALA A 88 3.42 -24.08 -23.39
CA ALA A 88 2.42 -25.08 -23.72
C ALA A 88 2.72 -26.38 -22.95
N PRO A 89 1.71 -27.04 -22.35
CA PRO A 89 1.94 -28.23 -21.54
C PRO A 89 2.68 -29.27 -22.38
N GLN A 90 3.94 -29.51 -22.03
CA GLN A 90 4.73 -30.57 -22.64
C GLN A 90 4.07 -31.90 -22.29
N PRO A 91 3.87 -32.81 -23.25
CA PRO A 91 3.29 -34.11 -22.97
C PRO A 91 4.14 -34.83 -21.91
N ALA A 92 3.49 -35.23 -20.82
CA ALA A 92 4.15 -35.84 -19.67
C ALA A 92 4.83 -37.15 -20.09
N GLU A 93 6.16 -37.14 -20.15
CA GLU A 93 6.94 -38.37 -20.10
C GLU A 93 6.91 -38.88 -18.65
N ASN A 94 6.34 -40.08 -18.50
CA ASN A 94 6.32 -40.83 -17.25
C ASN A 94 7.76 -41.06 -16.75
N GLU A 95 8.14 -40.42 -15.65
CA GLU A 95 9.18 -40.98 -14.78
C GLU A 95 8.82 -40.85 -13.30
N ASP A 96 9.16 -41.94 -12.62
CA ASP A 96 8.76 -42.33 -11.29
C ASP A 96 9.50 -41.53 -10.20
N THR A 97 8.83 -41.47 -9.06
CA THR A 97 9.07 -40.71 -7.84
C THR A 97 10.52 -40.60 -7.31
N LYS A 98 10.93 -39.38 -6.92
CA LYS A 98 11.67 -39.15 -5.65
C LYS A 98 11.65 -37.69 -5.18
N LYS A 99 11.18 -37.52 -3.94
CA LYS A 99 11.15 -36.30 -3.10
C LYS A 99 12.32 -35.36 -3.37
N ARG A 100 12.04 -34.15 -3.89
CA ARG A 100 12.94 -32.99 -3.80
C ARG A 100 12.38 -31.97 -2.82
N LYS A 101 13.24 -31.60 -1.88
CA LYS A 101 13.03 -30.59 -0.84
C LYS A 101 12.83 -29.23 -1.51
N ALA A 102 11.73 -28.53 -1.18
CA ALA A 102 11.46 -27.20 -1.71
C ALA A 102 12.59 -26.23 -1.32
N PRO A 103 13.08 -25.39 -2.24
CA PRO A 103 13.99 -24.31 -1.89
C PRO A 103 13.21 -23.25 -1.09
N GLU A 104 13.86 -22.70 -0.05
CA GLU A 104 13.35 -21.58 0.74
C GLU A 104 13.10 -20.39 -0.19
N LYS A 105 11.85 -19.98 -0.31
CA LYS A 105 11.47 -18.79 -1.06
C LYS A 105 11.89 -17.55 -0.27
N GLU A 106 12.79 -16.78 -0.84
CA GLU A 106 13.04 -15.40 -0.47
C GLU A 106 11.70 -14.65 -0.60
N VAL A 107 11.16 -14.17 0.51
CA VAL A 107 9.86 -13.51 0.57
C VAL A 107 10.03 -12.08 0.06
N ALA A 108 10.05 -11.93 -1.27
CA ALA A 108 9.74 -10.64 -1.88
C ALA A 108 8.28 -10.30 -1.53
N VAL A 109 8.08 -9.18 -0.86
CA VAL A 109 6.74 -8.64 -0.56
C VAL A 109 6.14 -8.15 -1.88
N VAL A 110 5.63 -9.08 -2.68
CA VAL A 110 4.80 -8.77 -3.84
C VAL A 110 3.40 -8.54 -3.31
N VAL A 111 2.99 -7.28 -3.20
CA VAL A 111 1.57 -6.93 -3.07
C VAL A 111 0.94 -7.15 -4.44
N GLY A 112 0.41 -8.35 -4.62
CA GLY A 112 -0.31 -8.77 -5.81
C GLY A 112 -1.06 -10.06 -5.52
N PRO A 113 -2.13 -10.37 -6.28
CA PRO A 113 -3.00 -11.50 -6.00
C PRO A 113 -2.19 -12.79 -6.02
N GLN A 114 -2.28 -13.57 -4.93
CA GLN A 114 -1.60 -14.86 -4.84
C GLN A 114 -2.11 -15.81 -5.94
N PRO A 115 -1.22 -16.44 -6.73
CA PRO A 115 -1.64 -17.46 -7.68
C PRO A 115 -1.94 -18.78 -6.93
N GLY A 116 -3.20 -19.21 -6.94
CA GLY A 116 -3.55 -20.64 -6.75
C GLY A 116 -4.35 -21.05 -5.52
N GLY A 117 -4.90 -20.14 -4.72
CA GLY A 117 -5.84 -20.47 -3.64
C GLY A 117 -7.11 -19.62 -3.76
N GLY A 118 -8.30 -20.23 -3.70
CA GLY A 118 -9.55 -19.47 -3.63
C GLY A 118 -9.52 -18.46 -2.49
N MET A 119 -10.22 -17.32 -2.65
CA MET A 119 -10.27 -16.29 -1.59
C MET A 119 -10.71 -16.91 -0.26
N PRO A 120 -10.04 -16.58 0.86
CA PRO A 120 -10.39 -17.14 2.16
C PRO A 120 -11.80 -16.69 2.56
N ASN A 121 -12.56 -17.56 3.23
CA ASN A 121 -13.92 -17.22 3.70
C ASN A 121 -13.94 -16.22 4.86
N ARG A 122 -12.82 -16.10 5.58
CA ARG A 122 -12.61 -15.15 6.67
C ARG A 122 -11.13 -14.85 6.85
N ILE A 123 -10.83 -13.65 7.32
CA ILE A 123 -9.47 -13.21 7.66
C ILE A 123 -9.48 -12.52 9.02
N ARG A 124 -8.32 -12.45 9.68
CA ARG A 124 -8.17 -11.66 10.91
C ARG A 124 -7.22 -10.51 10.63
N VAL A 125 -7.64 -9.30 10.92
CA VAL A 125 -6.86 -8.09 10.60
C VAL A 125 -6.80 -7.13 11.76
N ALA A 126 -5.70 -6.40 11.84
CA ALA A 126 -5.59 -5.19 12.62
C ALA A 126 -5.55 -3.98 11.68
N HIS A 127 -5.94 -2.80 12.17
CA HIS A 127 -5.83 -1.59 11.36
C HIS A 127 -5.45 -0.32 12.15
N ILE A 128 -4.97 0.68 11.43
CA ILE A 128 -4.79 2.06 11.90
C ILE A 128 -5.64 2.96 11.00
N LEU A 129 -6.71 3.53 11.54
CA LEU A 129 -7.56 4.52 10.87
C LEU A 129 -7.12 5.95 11.19
N MET A 130 -7.00 6.80 10.17
CA MET A 130 -6.88 8.26 10.28
C MET A 130 -7.98 8.95 9.47
N LYS A 131 -8.82 9.73 10.16
CA LYS A 131 -9.92 10.53 9.57
C LYS A 131 -9.41 11.85 8.96
N TRP A 132 -10.25 12.75 8.49
CA TRP A 132 -9.85 14.15 8.23
C TRP A 132 -11.06 15.05 8.43
N GLU A 133 -10.86 16.36 8.55
CA GLU A 133 -11.90 17.28 9.04
C GLU A 133 -13.17 17.26 8.17
N SER A 134 -13.03 17.20 6.85
CA SER A 134 -14.16 17.21 5.92
C SER A 134 -14.91 15.87 5.79
N LEU A 135 -14.54 14.82 6.54
CA LEU A 135 -15.32 13.59 6.58
C LEU A 135 -16.63 13.78 7.35
N THR A 136 -17.74 13.65 6.64
CA THR A 136 -19.10 13.78 7.19
C THR A 136 -19.77 12.43 7.50
N ALA A 137 -19.20 11.32 7.01
CA ALA A 137 -19.75 10.00 7.23
C ALA A 137 -19.77 9.63 8.72
N HIS A 138 -20.93 9.19 9.20
CA HIS A 138 -21.09 8.70 10.57
C HIS A 138 -20.28 7.40 10.76
N ASP A 139 -19.52 7.32 11.85
CA ASP A 139 -18.69 6.17 12.18
C ASP A 139 -18.88 5.80 13.64
N SER A 140 -19.69 4.76 13.89
CA SER A 140 -19.97 4.26 15.24
C SER A 140 -18.73 3.72 15.96
N ASN A 141 -17.68 3.39 15.20
CA ASN A 141 -16.43 2.87 15.72
C ASN A 141 -15.37 3.96 15.89
N ALA A 142 -15.70 5.25 15.71
CA ALA A 142 -14.78 6.33 15.97
C ALA A 142 -14.51 6.49 17.47
N ARG A 143 -13.22 6.54 17.84
CA ARG A 143 -12.74 6.86 19.18
C ARG A 143 -12.77 8.35 19.48
N ARG A 144 -12.62 9.17 18.46
CA ARG A 144 -12.57 10.63 18.54
C ARG A 144 -13.02 11.25 17.22
N ALA A 145 -13.41 12.52 17.29
CA ALA A 145 -13.65 13.32 16.10
C ALA A 145 -12.36 13.49 15.28
N ALA A 146 -12.51 13.77 13.99
CA ALA A 146 -11.38 14.10 13.15
C ALA A 146 -10.65 15.34 13.68
N ARG A 147 -9.32 15.34 13.60
CA ARG A 147 -8.49 16.47 14.03
C ARG A 147 -8.81 17.70 13.16
N LYS A 148 -9.15 18.81 13.81
CA LYS A 148 -9.38 20.10 13.14
C LYS A 148 -8.17 20.50 12.30
N GLY A 149 -8.39 20.93 11.07
CA GLY A 149 -7.37 21.32 10.10
C GLY A 149 -6.66 20.17 9.38
N ARG A 150 -6.85 18.90 9.78
CA ARG A 150 -6.21 17.78 9.07
C ARG A 150 -6.93 17.54 7.74
N THR A 151 -6.19 17.61 6.64
CA THR A 151 -6.66 17.24 5.30
C THR A 151 -6.49 15.74 5.03
N GLN A 152 -7.09 15.23 3.94
CA GLN A 152 -6.83 13.86 3.50
C GLN A 152 -5.33 13.64 3.21
N ALA A 153 -4.68 14.58 2.53
CA ALA A 153 -3.25 14.50 2.24
C ALA A 153 -2.39 14.45 3.51
N ASP A 154 -2.78 15.16 4.56
CA ASP A 154 -2.07 15.10 5.85
C ASP A 154 -2.25 13.74 6.54
N ALA A 155 -3.46 13.16 6.50
CA ALA A 155 -3.71 11.82 7.01
C ALA A 155 -2.90 10.75 6.26
N GLU A 156 -2.83 10.84 4.93
CA GLU A 156 -2.01 9.95 4.10
C GLU A 156 -0.51 10.08 4.43
N LYS A 157 0.01 11.31 4.60
CA LYS A 157 1.41 11.54 5.00
C LYS A 157 1.70 11.04 6.41
N GLU A 158 0.76 11.18 7.34
CA GLU A 158 0.89 10.65 8.70
C GLU A 158 0.96 9.11 8.66
N LEU A 159 0.09 8.44 7.89
CA LEU A 159 0.15 6.99 7.69
C LEU A 159 1.43 6.54 6.97
N LEU A 160 1.89 7.28 5.97
CA LEU A 160 3.14 6.98 5.26
C LEU A 160 4.31 6.87 6.25
N LYS A 161 4.43 7.82 7.18
CA LYS A 161 5.48 7.77 8.22
C LYS A 161 5.38 6.52 9.09
N LEU A 162 4.16 6.10 9.44
CA LEU A 162 3.96 4.87 10.21
C LEU A 162 4.33 3.63 9.38
N LEU A 163 3.98 3.62 8.10
CA LEU A 163 4.34 2.55 7.17
C LEU A 163 5.86 2.41 7.04
N GLN A 164 6.59 3.52 6.94
CA GLN A 164 8.05 3.54 6.89
C GLN A 164 8.67 2.95 8.16
N VAL A 165 8.15 3.32 9.34
CA VAL A 165 8.56 2.73 10.63
C VAL A 165 8.32 1.22 10.65
N LEU A 166 7.18 0.76 10.14
CA LEU A 166 6.84 -0.67 10.10
C LEU A 166 7.70 -1.45 9.10
N ASN A 167 7.99 -0.87 7.93
CA ASN A 167 8.84 -1.48 6.90
C ASN A 167 10.30 -1.63 7.34
N ALA A 168 10.80 -0.70 8.16
CA ALA A 168 12.15 -0.76 8.69
C ALA A 168 12.33 -1.84 9.77
N MET A 169 11.23 -2.45 10.25
CA MET A 169 11.30 -3.54 11.22
C MET A 169 11.72 -4.85 10.54
N PRO A 170 12.55 -5.68 11.18
CA PRO A 170 12.83 -7.03 10.69
C PRO A 170 11.54 -7.84 10.53
N HIS A 171 11.47 -8.61 9.45
CA HIS A 171 10.34 -9.47 9.12
C HIS A 171 10.83 -10.77 8.46
N GLY A 172 10.01 -11.82 8.50
CA GLY A 172 10.31 -13.11 7.84
C GLY A 172 10.29 -14.30 8.78
N THR A 173 10.52 -14.09 10.08
CA THR A 173 10.37 -15.14 11.10
C THR A 173 9.11 -14.96 11.97
N PRO A 174 8.60 -16.02 12.61
CA PRO A 174 7.46 -15.91 13.54
C PRO A 174 7.70 -14.96 14.71
N ALA A 175 8.93 -14.91 15.24
CA ALA A 175 9.29 -14.03 16.34
C ALA A 175 9.28 -12.55 15.93
N GLU A 176 9.75 -12.26 14.71
CA GLU A 176 9.69 -10.93 14.12
C GLU A 176 8.26 -10.51 13.78
N GLY A 177 7.45 -11.43 13.23
CA GLY A 177 6.02 -11.19 13.01
C GLY A 177 5.30 -10.76 14.29
N LYS A 178 5.60 -11.41 15.42
CA LYS A 178 5.06 -11.00 16.73
C LYS A 178 5.51 -9.60 17.14
N LYS A 179 6.78 -9.24 16.89
CA LYS A 179 7.30 -7.88 17.16
C LYS A 179 6.64 -6.84 16.25
N LEU A 180 6.44 -7.16 14.97
CA LEU A 180 5.74 -6.30 14.01
C LEU A 180 4.30 -6.04 14.49
N SER A 181 3.55 -7.09 14.86
CA SER A 181 2.18 -6.93 15.38
C SER A 181 2.15 -6.10 16.67
N ALA A 182 3.12 -6.28 17.57
CA ALA A 182 3.23 -5.48 18.78
C ALA A 182 3.52 -4.00 18.47
N LYS A 183 4.42 -3.72 17.52
CA LYS A 183 4.73 -2.35 17.08
C LYS A 183 3.53 -1.72 16.38
N PHE A 184 2.82 -2.47 15.54
CA PHE A 184 1.59 -2.03 14.89
C PHE A 184 0.53 -1.64 15.92
N ALA A 185 0.33 -2.45 16.97
CA ALA A 185 -0.60 -2.16 18.06
C ALA A 185 -0.21 -0.88 18.84
N GLU A 186 1.08 -0.68 19.10
CA GLU A 186 1.61 0.54 19.74
C GLU A 186 1.28 1.78 18.90
N LEU A 187 1.59 1.74 17.60
CA LEU A 187 1.30 2.84 16.67
C LEU A 187 -0.21 3.09 16.54
N CYS A 188 -1.02 2.03 16.50
CA CYS A 188 -2.48 2.15 16.49
C CYS A 188 -3.00 2.87 17.75
N LYS A 189 -2.54 2.45 18.93
CA LYS A 189 -2.95 3.07 20.21
C LYS A 189 -2.66 4.57 20.24
N ALA A 190 -1.49 4.96 19.72
CA ALA A 190 -1.03 6.34 19.68
C ALA A 190 -1.76 7.18 18.62
N HIS A 191 -1.98 6.63 17.41
CA HIS A 191 -2.35 7.43 16.25
C HIS A 191 -3.75 7.17 15.69
N SER A 192 -4.36 6.02 15.95
CA SER A 192 -5.62 5.65 15.30
C SER A 192 -6.84 6.32 15.92
N ASP A 193 -7.74 6.80 15.07
CA ASP A 193 -9.03 7.39 15.41
C ASP A 193 -10.15 6.34 15.58
N CYS A 194 -9.86 5.04 15.44
CA CYS A 194 -10.81 3.95 15.67
C CYS A 194 -10.79 3.47 17.13
N ASN A 195 -11.93 2.96 17.61
CA ASN A 195 -12.07 2.38 18.96
C ASN A 195 -11.24 1.10 19.16
N SER A 196 -10.83 0.42 18.08
CA SER A 196 -9.88 -0.72 18.13
C SER A 196 -8.51 -0.33 18.70
N ALA A 197 -8.17 0.96 18.72
CA ALA A 197 -6.97 1.50 19.34
C ALA A 197 -6.97 1.43 20.88
N ASN A 198 -8.13 1.17 21.50
CA ASN A 198 -8.24 1.05 22.94
C ASN A 198 -7.55 -0.23 23.43
N SER A 199 -7.08 -0.20 24.68
CA SER A 199 -6.19 -1.22 25.26
C SER A 199 -6.70 -2.67 25.17
N GLY A 200 -8.02 -2.88 25.02
CA GLY A 200 -8.61 -4.22 24.95
C GLY A 200 -8.39 -4.96 23.62
N HIS A 201 -8.22 -4.24 22.51
CA HIS A 201 -8.20 -4.85 21.17
C HIS A 201 -6.84 -4.75 20.47
N MET A 202 -5.94 -3.89 20.93
CA MET A 202 -4.58 -3.79 20.37
C MET A 202 -4.56 -3.69 18.83
N ALA A 203 -5.44 -2.85 18.27
CA ALA A 203 -5.67 -2.66 16.82
C ALA A 203 -6.46 -3.78 16.10
N ASP A 204 -6.68 -4.93 16.73
CA ASP A 204 -7.35 -6.10 16.16
C ASP A 204 -8.85 -5.87 15.97
N LEU A 205 -9.35 -6.13 14.76
CA LEU A 205 -10.77 -6.07 14.41
C LEU A 205 -11.48 -7.42 14.56
N GLY A 206 -10.74 -8.47 14.92
CA GLY A 206 -11.23 -9.84 14.97
C GLY A 206 -11.32 -10.46 13.58
N TRP A 207 -12.13 -11.52 13.48
CA TRP A 207 -12.39 -12.20 12.22
C TRP A 207 -13.43 -11.44 11.41
N ILE A 208 -13.07 -11.05 10.20
CA ILE A 208 -13.96 -10.41 9.23
C ILE A 208 -14.30 -11.41 8.11
N VAL A 209 -15.55 -11.36 7.64
CA VAL A 209 -16.02 -12.11 6.46
C VAL A 209 -16.42 -11.13 5.35
N PRO A 210 -16.46 -11.57 4.08
CA PRO A 210 -16.88 -10.72 2.98
C PRO A 210 -18.26 -10.08 3.23
N GLY A 211 -18.39 -8.79 2.90
CA GLY A 211 -19.59 -7.96 3.09
C GLY A 211 -19.72 -7.31 4.47
N GLN A 212 -18.77 -7.47 5.40
CA GLN A 212 -18.83 -6.83 6.72
C GLN A 212 -18.10 -5.48 6.82
N SER A 213 -17.23 -5.17 5.85
CA SER A 213 -16.39 -3.97 5.86
C SER A 213 -16.62 -3.11 4.62
N ASP A 214 -16.10 -1.87 4.64
CA ASP A 214 -16.11 -1.01 3.45
C ASP A 214 -15.42 -1.71 2.27
N LYS A 215 -15.98 -1.57 1.06
CA LYS A 215 -15.53 -2.28 -0.15
C LYS A 215 -14.02 -2.18 -0.39
N ASP A 216 -13.46 -0.97 -0.29
CA ASP A 216 -12.04 -0.73 -0.54
C ASP A 216 -11.15 -1.31 0.57
N PHE A 217 -11.62 -1.26 1.82
CA PHE A 217 -10.94 -1.88 2.96
C PHE A 217 -10.93 -3.40 2.82
N GLU A 218 -12.08 -3.98 2.50
CA GLU A 218 -12.24 -5.42 2.30
C GLU A 218 -11.36 -5.92 1.16
N ALA A 219 -11.42 -5.28 -0.02
CA ALA A 219 -10.61 -5.66 -1.16
C ALA A 219 -9.11 -5.71 -0.82
N ALA A 220 -8.60 -4.68 -0.15
CA ALA A 220 -7.20 -4.65 0.28
C ALA A 220 -6.89 -5.69 1.37
N ALA A 221 -7.78 -5.89 2.34
CA ALA A 221 -7.57 -6.82 3.44
C ALA A 221 -7.51 -8.28 2.97
N PHE A 222 -8.40 -8.68 2.06
CA PHE A 222 -8.47 -10.06 1.55
C PHE A 222 -7.35 -10.38 0.55
N ASP A 223 -6.81 -9.39 -0.16
CA ASP A 223 -5.69 -9.55 -1.08
C ASP A 223 -4.33 -9.67 -0.34
N LEU A 224 -4.23 -9.15 0.89
CA LEU A 224 -2.98 -9.16 1.66
C LEU A 224 -2.51 -10.57 2.02
N PRO A 225 -1.20 -10.90 1.94
CA PRO A 225 -0.65 -12.10 2.56
C PRO A 225 -0.69 -12.06 4.09
N VAL A 226 -0.74 -13.23 4.75
CA VAL A 226 -0.65 -13.30 6.23
C VAL A 226 0.68 -12.74 6.71
N GLY A 227 0.63 -11.87 7.72
CA GLY A 227 1.78 -11.14 8.26
C GLY A 227 2.11 -9.83 7.54
N ALA A 228 1.51 -9.56 6.37
CA ALA A 228 1.80 -8.37 5.59
C ALA A 228 1.10 -7.11 6.12
N ILE A 229 1.61 -5.96 5.69
CA ILE A 229 1.01 -4.62 5.87
C ILE A 229 0.55 -4.11 4.50
N SER A 230 -0.65 -3.52 4.43
CA SER A 230 -1.19 -2.92 3.20
C SER A 230 -0.44 -1.67 2.75
N ASP A 231 -0.77 -1.23 1.55
CA ASP A 231 -0.64 0.17 1.18
C ASP A 231 -1.61 1.06 1.98
N ILE A 232 -1.58 2.37 1.74
CA ILE A 232 -2.57 3.30 2.28
C ILE A 232 -3.91 3.09 1.55
N VAL A 233 -4.93 2.65 2.29
CA VAL A 233 -6.26 2.37 1.75
C VAL A 233 -7.20 3.52 2.10
N ILE A 234 -7.84 4.12 1.10
CA ILE A 234 -8.83 5.18 1.29
C ILE A 234 -10.23 4.58 1.27
N SER A 235 -11.06 5.00 2.22
CA SER A 235 -12.47 4.59 2.34
C SER A 235 -13.32 5.78 2.78
N GLN A 236 -14.63 5.57 2.91
CA GLN A 236 -15.56 6.55 3.47
C GLN A 236 -15.26 6.90 4.94
N ARG A 237 -14.61 6.01 5.69
CA ARG A 237 -14.26 6.25 7.10
C ARG A 237 -12.97 7.05 7.28
N GLY A 238 -12.13 7.08 6.25
CA GLY A 238 -10.81 7.71 6.28
C GLY A 238 -9.75 6.87 5.59
N ALA A 239 -8.49 7.16 5.91
CA ALA A 239 -7.32 6.46 5.41
C ALA A 239 -6.92 5.35 6.40
N HIS A 240 -6.50 4.19 5.88
CA HIS A 240 -6.17 3.02 6.68
C HIS A 240 -4.80 2.45 6.31
N LEU A 241 -4.11 1.93 7.32
CA LEU A 241 -3.14 0.85 7.16
C LEU A 241 -3.73 -0.43 7.76
N ILE A 242 -3.57 -1.55 7.08
CA ILE A 242 -4.12 -2.86 7.45
C ILE A 242 -2.96 -3.83 7.68
N HIS A 243 -3.02 -4.60 8.75
CA HIS A 243 -2.10 -5.70 9.02
C HIS A 243 -2.87 -7.02 9.04
N ARG A 244 -2.53 -7.95 8.15
CA ARG A 244 -3.17 -9.27 8.14
C ARG A 244 -2.53 -10.19 9.17
N LEU A 245 -3.32 -10.62 10.14
CA LEU A 245 -2.89 -11.50 11.25
C LEU A 245 -3.09 -12.98 10.90
N ALA A 246 -4.15 -13.31 10.15
CA ALA A 246 -4.48 -14.66 9.66
C ALA A 246 -5.34 -14.59 8.38
#